data_AF-A0A261FRF5-F1
#
_entry.id   AF-A0A261FRF5-F1
#
_cell.length_a   1.000
_cell.length_b   1.000
_cell.length_c   1.000
_cell.angle_alpha   90.00
_cell.angle_beta   90.00
_cell.angle_gamma   90.00
#
_symmetry.space_group_name_H-M   'P 1'
#
loop_
_entity.id
_entity.type
_entity.pdbx_description
1 polymer ?
#
loop_
_entity_poly.entity_id
_entity_poly.type
_entity_poly.pdbx_seq_one_letter_code
_entity_poly.pdbx_strand_id
1 'polypeptide(L)'
;MEDCIDRLVGEYHIDYIKWDHNRFLTEPVSRTSGLTAVHRQTQMFYAIIDRLRARHPWLEIESCSSGGGRIDAGVLTRCSRVWASDCTDPIERADIQRGTSLIVPPEMVGEHISESPNHATRRSTTITTRAAMAFFGHLGIEWNIMKLSDDELALIKRWVDLYKARRTRLPQGDVVHADNPDPAVRVDGLLAPDRSYAVYRFAAVSSSAEYPYGLTRFPGLNESSTYRVRPLGGADLYDSEISPNCRTHLDWWTDDGITVPGAVLTQWGIRLPQLAPEHCLLLEVERA
;
A
#
# COMPACT_ATOMS: atom_id res chain seq x y z
N MET A 1 -11.19 27.46 -15.73
CA MET A 1 -10.46 26.56 -14.82
C MET A 1 -9.46 25.74 -15.60
N GLU A 2 -9.89 24.95 -16.59
CA GLU A 2 -9.01 24.15 -17.44
C GLU A 2 -7.85 24.96 -18.03
N ASP A 3 -8.11 26.10 -18.68
CA ASP A 3 -7.06 26.94 -19.28
C ASP A 3 -6.00 27.42 -18.28
N CYS A 4 -6.39 27.62 -17.02
CA CYS A 4 -5.45 28.02 -15.97
C CYS A 4 -4.52 26.86 -15.62
N ILE A 5 -5.08 25.66 -15.44
CA ILE A 5 -4.31 24.45 -15.14
C ILE A 5 -3.37 24.12 -16.31
N ASP A 6 -3.89 24.15 -17.53
CA ASP A 6 -3.12 23.94 -18.76
C ASP A 6 -1.92 24.87 -18.87
N ARG A 7 -2.14 26.18 -18.66
CA ARG A 7 -1.07 27.16 -18.69
C ARG A 7 -0.02 26.90 -17.62
N LEU A 8 -0.43 26.62 -16.37
CA LEU A 8 0.52 26.35 -15.28
C LEU A 8 1.35 25.09 -15.54
N VAL A 9 0.72 24.03 -16.04
CA VAL A 9 1.42 22.79 -16.38
C VAL A 9 2.44 23.03 -17.49
N GLY A 10 2.04 23.72 -18.56
CA GLY A 10 2.94 24.01 -19.68
C GLY A 10 4.06 25.00 -19.35
N GLU A 11 3.77 26.04 -18.57
CA GLU A 11 4.71 27.11 -18.22
C GLU A 11 5.81 26.63 -17.26
N TYR A 12 5.43 25.84 -16.24
CA TYR A 12 6.35 25.38 -15.21
C TYR A 12 6.80 23.93 -15.37
N HIS A 13 6.34 23.24 -16.41
CA HIS A 13 6.60 21.82 -16.64
C HIS A 13 6.24 20.98 -15.40
N ILE A 14 5.00 21.15 -14.91
CA ILE A 14 4.53 20.41 -13.74
C ILE A 14 4.42 18.93 -14.10
N ASP A 15 5.18 18.07 -13.41
CA ASP A 15 5.18 16.62 -13.67
C ASP A 15 4.01 15.89 -13.00
N TYR A 16 3.42 16.47 -11.95
CA TYR A 16 2.41 15.81 -11.13
C TYR A 16 1.35 16.79 -10.60
N ILE A 17 0.08 16.38 -10.66
CA ILE A 17 -1.03 17.04 -9.97
C ILE A 17 -1.85 16.01 -9.17
N LYS A 18 -2.07 16.31 -7.89
CA LYS A 18 -3.14 15.69 -7.09
C LYS A 18 -4.46 16.45 -7.34
N TRP A 19 -5.41 15.82 -8.02
CA TRP A 19 -6.69 16.42 -8.38
C TRP A 19 -7.76 16.04 -7.36
N ASP A 20 -8.06 16.95 -6.43
CA ASP A 20 -8.96 16.68 -5.31
C ASP A 20 -10.40 17.20 -5.51
N HIS A 21 -11.35 16.60 -4.79
CA HIS A 21 -12.76 16.98 -4.79
C HIS A 21 -13.40 16.75 -3.40
N ASN A 22 -13.33 17.77 -2.55
CA ASN A 22 -13.61 17.65 -1.11
C ASN A 22 -15.07 17.87 -0.66
N ARG A 23 -16.03 17.77 -1.58
CA ARG A 23 -17.45 17.87 -1.21
C ARG A 23 -18.36 17.16 -2.19
N PHE A 24 -19.51 16.72 -1.69
CA PHE A 24 -20.60 16.28 -2.55
C PHE A 24 -21.23 17.47 -3.29
N LEU A 25 -21.80 17.17 -4.46
CA LEU A 25 -22.62 18.10 -5.21
C LEU A 25 -23.95 18.28 -4.47
N THR A 26 -24.14 19.45 -3.89
CA THR A 26 -25.44 19.91 -3.39
C THR A 26 -26.05 20.82 -4.47
N GLU A 27 -27.35 20.71 -4.72
CA GLU A 27 -28.07 21.49 -5.74
C GLU A 27 -27.50 21.39 -7.18
N PRO A 28 -27.38 20.20 -7.79
CA PRO A 28 -26.69 20.01 -9.07
C PRO A 28 -27.54 20.44 -10.28
N VAL A 29 -28.01 21.69 -10.31
CA VAL A 29 -28.83 22.25 -11.39
C VAL A 29 -27.99 23.16 -12.27
N SER A 30 -28.04 22.93 -13.58
CA SER A 30 -27.41 23.81 -14.56
C SER A 30 -28.18 25.13 -14.63
N ARG A 31 -27.49 26.26 -14.41
CA ARG A 31 -28.07 27.60 -14.55
C ARG A 31 -28.54 27.92 -15.97
N THR A 32 -27.99 27.24 -16.97
CA THR A 32 -28.30 27.47 -18.39
C THR A 32 -29.54 26.70 -18.84
N SER A 33 -29.67 25.44 -18.41
CA SER A 33 -30.77 24.57 -18.84
C SER A 33 -31.91 24.43 -17.82
N GLY A 34 -31.66 24.77 -16.55
CA GLY A 34 -32.58 24.51 -15.45
C GLY A 34 -32.69 23.03 -15.05
N LEU A 35 -31.91 22.14 -15.68
CA LEU A 35 -31.97 20.69 -15.46
C LEU A 35 -30.83 20.21 -14.57
N THR A 36 -31.00 19.02 -13.99
CA THR A 36 -29.95 18.31 -13.26
C THR A 36 -28.73 18.07 -14.15
N ALA A 37 -27.54 18.39 -13.64
CA ALA A 37 -26.30 18.43 -14.40
C ALA A 37 -25.23 17.46 -13.89
N VAL A 38 -25.56 16.55 -12.96
CA VAL A 38 -24.58 15.59 -12.37
C VAL A 38 -23.85 14.81 -13.46
N HIS A 39 -24.59 14.14 -14.35
CA HIS A 39 -23.98 13.34 -15.42
C HIS A 39 -23.09 14.17 -16.34
N ARG A 40 -23.57 15.36 -16.76
CA ARG A 40 -22.79 16.27 -17.60
C ARG A 40 -21.52 16.76 -16.88
N GLN A 41 -21.60 17.02 -15.58
CA GLN A 41 -20.45 17.42 -14.77
C GLN A 41 -19.40 16.31 -14.71
N THR A 42 -19.81 15.05 -14.53
CA THR A 42 -18.91 13.89 -14.58
C THR A 42 -18.24 13.74 -15.95
N GLN A 43 -19.02 13.86 -17.04
CA GLN A 43 -18.47 13.82 -18.39
C GLN A 43 -17.47 14.95 -18.66
N MET A 44 -17.73 16.16 -18.15
CA MET A 44 -16.80 17.29 -18.30
C MET A 44 -15.54 17.12 -17.46
N PHE A 45 -15.64 16.55 -16.26
CA PHE A 45 -14.46 16.16 -15.49
C PHE A 45 -13.58 15.20 -16.29
N TYR A 46 -14.13 14.11 -16.81
CA TYR A 46 -13.39 13.17 -17.65
C TYR A 46 -12.77 13.84 -18.88
N ALA A 47 -13.53 14.66 -19.59
CA ALA A 47 -13.06 15.34 -20.79
C ALA A 47 -11.92 16.34 -20.51
N ILE A 48 -11.92 16.99 -19.34
CA ILE A 48 -10.81 17.86 -18.91
C ILE A 48 -9.54 17.04 -18.68
N ILE A 49 -9.63 15.91 -17.97
CA ILE A 49 -8.49 15.02 -17.74
C ILE A 49 -7.92 14.51 -19.06
N ASP A 50 -8.78 14.06 -19.98
CA ASP A 50 -8.39 13.55 -21.30
C ASP A 50 -7.66 14.63 -22.12
N ARG A 51 -8.16 15.87 -22.13
CA ARG A 51 -7.52 16.99 -22.83
C ARG A 51 -6.21 17.45 -22.20
N LEU A 52 -6.09 17.42 -20.87
CA LEU A 52 -4.83 17.74 -20.18
C LEU A 52 -3.76 16.71 -20.51
N ARG A 53 -4.08 15.42 -20.46
CA ARG A 53 -3.14 14.35 -20.82
C ARG A 53 -2.71 14.39 -22.28
N ALA A 54 -3.62 14.75 -23.18
CA ALA A 54 -3.30 14.90 -24.60
C ALA A 54 -2.34 16.08 -24.86
N ARG A 55 -2.46 17.19 -24.12
CA ARG A 55 -1.57 18.36 -24.25
C ARG A 55 -0.24 18.19 -23.52
N HIS A 56 -0.26 17.53 -22.36
CA HIS A 56 0.88 17.34 -21.47
C HIS A 56 1.09 15.85 -21.19
N PRO A 57 1.64 15.07 -22.13
CA PRO A 57 1.75 13.62 -21.99
C PRO A 57 2.70 13.15 -20.87
N TRP A 58 3.54 14.04 -20.34
CA TRP A 58 4.41 13.76 -19.18
C TRP A 58 3.69 13.96 -17.83
N LEU A 59 2.54 14.65 -17.81
CA LEU A 59 1.84 14.97 -16.58
C LEU A 59 1.19 13.71 -15.99
N GLU A 60 1.58 13.38 -14.77
CA GLU A 60 0.87 12.42 -13.95
C GLU A 60 -0.28 13.10 -13.20
N ILE A 61 -1.44 12.45 -13.21
CA ILE A 61 -2.62 12.91 -12.49
C ILE A 61 -3.01 11.85 -11.47
N GLU A 62 -3.05 12.23 -10.20
CA GLU A 62 -3.58 11.41 -9.11
C GLU A 62 -4.97 11.90 -8.72
N SER A 63 -5.99 11.06 -8.85
CA SER A 63 -7.34 11.43 -8.43
C SER A 63 -7.50 11.31 -6.92
N CYS A 64 -8.13 12.33 -6.33
CA CYS A 64 -8.50 12.37 -4.94
C CYS A 64 -9.92 12.94 -4.80
N SER A 65 -10.64 12.49 -3.78
CA SER A 65 -11.95 13.01 -3.40
C SER A 65 -12.12 12.79 -1.90
N SER A 66 -11.38 13.57 -1.09
CA SER A 66 -11.20 13.32 0.35
C SER A 66 -10.74 11.88 0.62
N GLY A 67 -9.62 11.49 0.00
CA GLY A 67 -9.25 10.09 -0.14
C GLY A 67 -9.93 9.43 -1.34
N GLY A 68 -10.41 8.21 -1.12
CA GLY A 68 -10.94 7.33 -2.17
C GLY A 68 -12.39 7.58 -2.58
N GLY A 69 -12.96 8.76 -2.33
CA GLY A 69 -14.37 9.05 -2.62
C GLY A 69 -14.76 8.98 -4.11
N ARG A 70 -13.78 8.85 -5.01
CA ARG A 70 -13.98 8.69 -6.46
C ARG A 70 -12.93 7.76 -7.07
N ILE A 71 -12.99 6.49 -6.69
CA ILE A 71 -12.22 5.41 -7.32
C ILE A 71 -13.20 4.57 -8.14
N ASP A 72 -13.24 4.83 -9.45
CA ASP A 72 -14.13 4.16 -10.39
C ASP A 72 -13.41 3.87 -11.71
N ALA A 73 -13.96 2.96 -12.53
CA ALA A 73 -13.34 2.57 -13.81
C ALA A 73 -13.13 3.76 -14.78
N GLY A 74 -13.97 4.79 -14.72
CA GLY A 74 -13.80 6.01 -15.50
C GLY A 74 -12.58 6.82 -15.08
N VAL A 75 -12.32 6.91 -13.76
CA VAL A 75 -11.10 7.50 -13.22
C VAL A 75 -9.87 6.63 -13.49
N LEU A 76 -9.95 5.32 -13.26
CA LEU A 76 -8.81 4.40 -13.42
C LEU A 76 -8.29 4.32 -14.87
N THR A 77 -9.15 4.51 -15.86
CA THR A 77 -8.72 4.57 -17.28
C THR A 77 -8.05 5.91 -17.64
N ARG A 78 -8.16 6.92 -16.76
CA ARG A 78 -7.78 8.30 -17.07
C ARG A 78 -6.67 8.87 -16.19
N CYS A 79 -6.57 8.45 -14.93
CA CYS A 79 -5.58 8.94 -14.00
C CYS A 79 -4.43 7.94 -13.86
N SER A 80 -3.22 8.44 -13.62
CA SER A 80 -2.05 7.59 -13.36
C SER A 80 -2.18 6.89 -12.01
N ARG A 81 -2.78 7.58 -11.04
CA ARG A 81 -2.90 7.13 -9.65
C ARG A 81 -4.21 7.56 -9.02
N VAL A 82 -4.54 6.97 -7.88
CA VAL A 82 -5.64 7.36 -6.99
C VAL A 82 -5.17 7.38 -5.54
N TRP A 83 -5.66 8.35 -4.77
CA TRP A 83 -5.45 8.40 -3.35
C TRP A 83 -6.52 7.56 -2.63
N ALA A 84 -6.13 6.44 -2.03
CA ALA A 84 -7.11 5.48 -1.51
C ALA A 84 -7.89 5.96 -0.27
N SER A 85 -7.26 6.73 0.61
CA SER A 85 -7.91 7.25 1.82
C SER A 85 -7.06 8.35 2.45
N ASP A 86 -7.70 9.38 3.01
CA ASP A 86 -7.02 10.35 3.88
C ASP A 86 -6.61 9.73 5.22
N CYS A 87 -7.22 8.61 5.63
CA CYS A 87 -6.75 7.85 6.77
C CYS A 87 -5.47 7.08 6.40
N THR A 88 -4.33 7.58 6.85
CA THR A 88 -3.00 6.96 6.68
C THR A 88 -2.58 6.09 7.88
N ASP A 89 -3.49 5.77 8.80
CA ASP A 89 -3.23 4.85 9.91
C ASP A 89 -2.94 3.45 9.34
N PRO A 90 -1.76 2.86 9.59
CA PRO A 90 -1.42 1.57 9.00
C PRO A 90 -2.40 0.45 9.37
N ILE A 91 -3.08 0.52 10.52
CA ILE A 91 -4.01 -0.51 10.96
C ILE A 91 -5.33 -0.42 10.17
N GLU A 92 -5.87 0.78 10.00
CA GLU A 92 -7.04 1.00 9.14
C GLU A 92 -6.70 0.71 7.67
N ARG A 93 -5.48 1.05 7.26
CA ARG A 93 -4.97 0.83 5.91
C ARG A 93 -4.86 -0.63 5.53
N ALA A 94 -4.70 -1.55 6.48
CA ALA A 94 -4.70 -2.99 6.20
C ALA A 94 -5.98 -3.43 5.48
N ASP A 95 -7.15 -3.02 5.98
CA ASP A 95 -8.44 -3.39 5.39
C ASP A 95 -8.85 -2.46 4.23
N ILE A 96 -8.50 -1.17 4.27
CA ILE A 96 -8.71 -0.24 3.15
C ILE A 96 -7.97 -0.72 1.91
N GLN A 97 -6.68 -1.09 2.04
CA GLN A 97 -5.86 -1.57 0.93
C GLN A 97 -6.32 -2.96 0.46
N ARG A 98 -6.73 -3.84 1.38
CA ARG A 98 -7.35 -5.13 1.03
C ARG A 98 -8.58 -4.95 0.15
N GLY A 99 -9.49 -4.05 0.51
CA GLY A 99 -10.68 -3.76 -0.31
C GLY A 99 -10.35 -3.07 -1.64
N THR A 100 -9.44 -2.11 -1.63
CA THR A 100 -9.04 -1.34 -2.82
C THR A 100 -8.36 -2.22 -3.87
N SER A 101 -7.48 -3.12 -3.43
CA SER A 101 -6.70 -4.01 -4.31
C SER A 101 -7.51 -5.10 -5.02
N LEU A 102 -8.81 -5.24 -4.70
CA LEU A 102 -9.71 -6.12 -5.45
C LEU A 102 -9.97 -5.61 -6.88
N ILE A 103 -9.84 -4.30 -7.11
CA ILE A 103 -10.14 -3.67 -8.41
C ILE A 103 -9.06 -2.71 -8.90
N VAL A 104 -8.23 -2.18 -8.00
CA VAL A 104 -7.15 -1.24 -8.35
C VAL A 104 -5.81 -1.94 -8.23
N PRO A 105 -4.96 -1.96 -9.27
CA PRO A 105 -3.62 -2.51 -9.16
C PRO A 105 -2.77 -1.64 -8.20
N PRO A 106 -1.90 -2.22 -7.36
CA PRO A 106 -1.16 -1.49 -6.33
C PRO A 106 -0.36 -0.31 -6.85
N GLU A 107 0.25 -0.42 -8.04
CA GLU A 107 1.04 0.66 -8.63
C GLU A 107 0.23 1.95 -8.88
N MET A 108 -1.12 1.84 -8.94
CA MET A 108 -2.02 2.99 -9.06
C MET A 108 -2.49 3.53 -7.71
N VAL A 109 -2.22 2.86 -6.59
CA VAL A 109 -2.72 3.24 -5.27
C VAL A 109 -1.66 4.05 -4.54
N GLY A 110 -1.93 5.31 -4.21
CA GLY A 110 -1.07 6.08 -3.31
C GLY A 110 -1.09 5.51 -1.89
N GLU A 111 0.09 5.21 -1.35
CA GLU A 111 0.28 4.74 0.03
C GLU A 111 1.44 5.50 0.67
N HIS A 112 1.17 6.30 1.69
CA HIS A 112 2.18 7.20 2.26
C HIS A 112 2.55 6.83 3.70
N ILE A 113 3.82 6.98 4.03
CA ILE A 113 4.31 7.03 5.41
C ILE A 113 3.97 8.42 5.95
N SER A 114 3.01 8.51 6.86
CA SER A 114 2.61 9.78 7.49
C SER A 114 3.18 9.92 8.90
N GLU A 115 3.03 11.10 9.51
CA GLU A 115 3.31 11.35 10.93
C GLU A 115 2.55 10.40 11.89
N SER A 116 3.10 10.19 13.09
CA SER A 116 2.53 9.42 14.20
C SER A 116 2.64 10.25 15.49
N PRO A 117 1.56 10.38 16.31
CA PRO A 117 0.26 9.73 16.19
C PRO A 117 -0.52 10.15 14.94
N ASN A 118 -1.30 9.23 14.37
CA ASN A 118 -2.05 9.48 13.15
C ASN A 118 -3.07 10.63 13.32
N HIS A 119 -3.22 11.47 12.31
CA HIS A 119 -4.09 12.66 12.39
C HIS A 119 -5.59 12.33 12.45
N ALA A 120 -6.02 11.24 11.80
CA ALA A 120 -7.42 10.83 11.70
C ALA A 120 -7.85 9.97 12.89
N THR A 121 -7.01 9.01 13.31
CA THR A 121 -7.35 8.02 14.36
C THR A 121 -6.71 8.31 15.71
N ARG A 122 -5.69 9.17 15.77
CA ARG A 122 -4.84 9.42 16.95
C ARG A 122 -4.02 8.21 17.41
N ARG A 123 -3.97 7.13 16.61
CA ARG A 123 -3.17 5.93 16.92
C ARG A 123 -1.67 6.20 16.75
N SER A 124 -0.87 5.78 17.73
CA SER A 124 0.58 5.80 17.63
C SER A 124 1.09 4.48 17.07
N THR A 125 1.88 4.52 16.00
CA THR A 125 2.49 3.34 15.37
C THR A 125 3.96 3.58 15.03
N THR A 126 4.74 2.50 14.93
CA THR A 126 6.17 2.56 14.60
C THR A 126 6.39 3.04 13.17
N ILE A 127 7.60 3.53 12.85
CA ILE A 127 7.96 3.84 11.45
C ILE A 127 7.93 2.57 10.60
N THR A 128 8.45 1.47 11.12
CA THR A 128 8.50 0.15 10.48
C THR A 128 7.10 -0.32 10.08
N THR A 129 6.11 -0.25 10.97
CA THR A 129 4.73 -0.63 10.63
C THR A 129 4.11 0.27 9.56
N ARG A 130 4.31 1.60 9.66
CA ARG A 130 3.83 2.56 8.65
C ARG A 130 4.46 2.30 7.26
N ALA A 131 5.76 2.05 7.23
CA ALA A 131 6.50 1.78 6.01
C ALA A 131 6.15 0.42 5.40
N ALA A 132 6.04 -0.63 6.20
CA ALA A 132 5.62 -1.96 5.77
C ALA A 132 4.19 -1.94 5.19
N MET A 133 3.28 -1.18 5.79
CA MET A 133 1.91 -1.02 5.28
C MET A 133 1.86 -0.22 3.96
N ALA A 134 2.70 0.79 3.78
CA ALA A 134 2.75 1.56 2.53
C ALA A 134 3.59 0.89 1.42
N PHE A 135 4.16 -0.29 1.69
CA PHE A 135 5.22 -0.85 0.85
C PHE A 135 4.74 -1.44 -0.47
N PHE A 136 3.45 -1.69 -0.67
CA PHE A 136 2.94 -2.36 -1.87
C PHE A 136 2.56 -1.38 -2.97
N GLY A 137 1.85 -0.31 -2.63
CA GLY A 137 1.42 0.65 -3.63
C GLY A 137 2.49 1.66 -4.03
N HIS A 138 2.06 2.79 -4.54
CA HIS A 138 2.90 3.91 -4.90
C HIS A 138 3.36 4.66 -3.64
N LEU A 139 4.52 4.26 -3.11
CA LEU A 139 5.06 4.75 -1.84
C LEU A 139 5.36 6.26 -1.91
N GLY A 140 4.90 6.99 -0.90
CA GLY A 140 5.25 8.38 -0.64
C GLY A 140 5.47 8.66 0.83
N ILE A 141 5.83 9.90 1.15
CA ILE A 141 6.00 10.37 2.53
C ILE A 141 5.11 11.61 2.70
N GLU A 142 4.21 11.56 3.68
CA GLU A 142 3.30 12.64 4.04
C GLU A 142 3.59 13.09 5.48
N TRP A 143 4.83 13.52 5.68
CA TRP A 143 5.36 13.91 6.98
C TRP A 143 6.38 15.03 6.81
N ASN A 144 6.37 16.00 7.73
CA ASN A 144 7.43 17.00 7.82
C ASN A 144 8.74 16.36 8.30
N ILE A 145 9.56 15.91 7.34
CA ILE A 145 10.83 15.22 7.59
C ILE A 145 11.87 16.07 8.35
N MET A 146 11.70 17.40 8.39
CA MET A 146 12.60 18.31 9.12
C MET A 146 12.49 18.17 10.64
N LYS A 147 11.48 17.44 11.13
CA LYS A 147 11.26 17.18 12.56
C LYS A 147 11.78 15.82 13.02
N LEU A 148 12.31 15.01 12.10
CA LEU A 148 12.82 13.68 12.40
C LEU A 148 14.18 13.77 13.09
N SER A 149 14.43 12.85 14.02
CA SER A 149 15.78 12.56 14.45
C SER A 149 16.60 11.92 13.31
N ASP A 150 17.92 11.94 13.43
CA ASP A 150 18.83 11.34 12.45
C ASP A 150 18.57 9.83 12.29
N ASP A 151 18.24 9.13 13.38
CA ASP A 151 17.93 7.69 13.37
C ASP A 151 16.60 7.40 12.64
N GLU A 152 15.57 8.21 12.87
CA GLU A 152 14.29 8.09 12.16
C GLU A 152 14.45 8.37 10.67
N LEU A 153 15.22 9.41 10.32
CA LEU A 153 15.50 9.75 8.93
C LEU A 153 16.31 8.64 8.23
N ALA A 154 17.28 8.05 8.92
CA ALA A 154 18.05 6.91 8.43
C ALA A 154 17.16 5.68 8.22
N LEU A 155 16.22 5.41 9.13
CA LEU A 155 15.25 4.32 9.00
C LEU A 155 14.32 4.53 7.80
N ILE A 156 13.77 5.75 7.62
CA ILE A 156 12.96 6.06 6.43
C ILE A 156 13.78 5.90 5.15
N LYS A 157 15.05 6.33 5.14
CA LYS A 157 15.94 6.14 3.99
C LYS A 157 16.13 4.66 3.66
N ARG A 158 16.37 3.80 4.66
CA ARG A 158 16.46 2.34 4.49
C ARG A 158 15.21 1.78 3.82
N TRP A 159 14.02 2.20 4.27
CA TRP A 159 12.74 1.81 3.67
C TRP A 159 12.57 2.29 2.23
N VAL A 160 12.96 3.53 1.92
CA VAL A 160 12.94 4.06 0.55
C VAL A 160 13.88 3.28 -0.37
N ASP A 161 15.07 2.90 0.11
CA ASP A 161 16.02 2.11 -0.67
C ASP A 161 15.51 0.67 -0.91
N LEU A 162 14.89 0.04 0.10
CA LEU A 162 14.20 -1.24 -0.06
C LEU A 162 13.06 -1.14 -1.08
N TYR A 163 12.25 -0.09 -1.01
CA TYR A 163 11.17 0.13 -1.97
C TYR A 163 11.70 0.32 -3.40
N LYS A 164 12.79 1.08 -3.57
CA LYS A 164 13.45 1.27 -4.87
C LYS A 164 13.99 -0.05 -5.44
N ALA A 165 14.59 -0.90 -4.60
CA ALA A 165 15.03 -2.22 -5.02
C ALA A 165 13.82 -3.10 -5.42
N ARG A 166 12.78 -3.13 -4.58
CA ARG A 166 11.55 -3.89 -4.83
C ARG A 166 10.89 -3.45 -6.13
N ARG A 167 10.66 -2.15 -6.37
CA ARG A 167 9.95 -1.68 -7.59
C ARG A 167 10.74 -1.96 -8.88
N THR A 168 12.06 -2.09 -8.81
CA THR A 168 12.88 -2.49 -9.98
C THR A 168 12.77 -4.00 -10.22
N ARG A 169 12.78 -4.79 -9.15
CA ARG A 169 12.69 -6.26 -9.22
C ARG A 169 11.28 -6.77 -9.54
N LEU A 170 10.29 -6.08 -8.99
CA LEU A 170 8.86 -6.37 -9.08
C LEU A 170 8.09 -5.07 -9.42
N PRO A 171 8.19 -4.58 -10.68
CA PRO A 171 7.51 -3.36 -11.10
C PRO A 171 5.99 -3.51 -11.11
N GLN A 172 5.52 -4.67 -11.57
CA GLN A 172 4.12 -5.09 -11.57
C GLN A 172 4.03 -6.47 -10.96
N GLY A 173 2.98 -6.71 -10.18
CA GLY A 173 2.78 -7.99 -9.53
C GLY A 173 1.32 -8.27 -9.25
N ASP A 174 1.00 -9.54 -9.09
CA ASP A 174 -0.33 -9.97 -8.69
C ASP A 174 -0.48 -9.79 -7.18
N VAL A 175 -1.59 -9.20 -6.77
CA VAL A 175 -1.96 -9.13 -5.35
C VAL A 175 -2.73 -10.37 -4.97
N VAL A 176 -2.38 -10.94 -3.82
CA VAL A 176 -3.12 -12.04 -3.20
C VAL A 176 -3.43 -11.69 -1.76
N HIS A 177 -4.54 -12.23 -1.26
CA HIS A 177 -4.94 -12.12 0.13
C HIS A 177 -5.04 -13.52 0.71
N ALA A 178 -4.40 -13.76 1.86
CA ALA A 178 -4.62 -15.01 2.56
C ALA A 178 -5.88 -14.92 3.42
N ASP A 179 -6.60 -16.04 3.49
CA ASP A 179 -7.60 -16.25 4.52
C ASP A 179 -6.90 -16.67 5.80
N ASN A 180 -7.24 -16.02 6.90
CA ASN A 180 -6.77 -16.37 8.23
C ASN A 180 -7.96 -16.51 9.17
N PRO A 181 -8.08 -17.61 9.94
CA PRO A 181 -9.16 -17.76 10.90
C PRO A 181 -9.08 -16.75 12.06
N ASP A 182 -7.89 -16.23 12.35
CA ASP A 182 -7.70 -15.22 13.38
C ASP A 182 -8.05 -13.82 12.84
N PRO A 183 -9.12 -13.16 13.34
CA PRO A 183 -9.50 -11.83 12.90
C PRO A 183 -8.47 -10.76 13.26
N ALA A 184 -7.52 -11.04 14.15
CA ALA A 184 -6.41 -10.14 14.49
C ALA A 184 -5.28 -10.15 13.44
N VAL A 185 -5.32 -11.05 12.46
CA VAL A 185 -4.27 -11.22 11.46
C VAL A 185 -4.75 -10.79 10.07
N ARG A 186 -3.88 -10.07 9.36
CA ARG A 186 -4.01 -9.82 7.92
C ARG A 186 -2.73 -10.25 7.22
N VAL A 187 -2.90 -10.95 6.11
CA VAL A 187 -1.82 -11.39 5.23
C VAL A 187 -2.19 -11.10 3.79
N ASP A 188 -1.33 -10.37 3.11
CA ASP A 188 -1.40 -10.19 1.68
C ASP A 188 0.00 -10.27 1.06
N GLY A 189 0.05 -10.43 -0.26
CA GLY A 189 1.29 -10.58 -1.00
C GLY A 189 1.24 -9.91 -2.34
N LEU A 190 2.41 -9.47 -2.80
CA LEU A 190 2.68 -8.97 -4.14
C LEU A 190 3.65 -9.93 -4.82
N LEU A 191 3.21 -10.58 -5.90
CA LEU A 191 3.95 -11.67 -6.55
C LEU A 191 4.40 -11.29 -7.95
N ALA A 192 5.61 -11.71 -8.33
CA ALA A 192 6.04 -11.69 -9.72
C ALA A 192 5.12 -12.57 -10.58
N PRO A 193 4.84 -12.18 -11.84
CA PRO A 193 3.99 -12.97 -12.74
C PRO A 193 4.47 -14.42 -12.94
N ASP A 194 5.78 -14.64 -12.92
CA ASP A 194 6.42 -15.96 -13.08
C ASP A 194 6.50 -16.77 -11.77
N ARG A 195 6.01 -16.19 -10.66
CA ARG A 195 6.07 -16.75 -9.29
C ARG A 195 7.49 -17.05 -8.83
N SER A 196 8.51 -16.38 -9.36
CA SER A 196 9.91 -16.55 -8.91
C SER A 196 10.21 -15.72 -7.66
N TYR A 197 9.46 -14.65 -7.45
CA TYR A 197 9.66 -13.69 -6.38
C TYR A 197 8.32 -13.20 -5.82
N ALA A 198 8.27 -12.94 -4.53
CA ALA A 198 7.13 -12.33 -3.87
C ALA A 198 7.57 -11.56 -2.62
N VAL A 199 6.79 -10.54 -2.28
CA VAL A 199 6.84 -9.90 -0.96
C VAL A 199 5.49 -10.11 -0.30
N TYR A 200 5.49 -10.68 0.90
CA TYR A 200 4.28 -10.81 1.72
C TYR A 200 4.35 -9.88 2.90
N ARG A 201 3.19 -9.41 3.32
CA ARG A 201 3.00 -8.61 4.51
C ARG A 201 2.21 -9.41 5.53
N PHE A 202 2.68 -9.42 6.77
CA PHE A 202 1.98 -10.00 7.90
C PHE A 202 1.73 -8.91 8.93
N ALA A 203 0.46 -8.59 9.15
CA ALA A 203 0.04 -7.53 10.06
C ALA A 203 -0.84 -8.10 11.18
N ALA A 204 -0.49 -7.78 12.42
CA ALA A 204 -1.33 -7.98 13.59
C ALA A 204 -2.17 -6.71 13.79
N VAL A 205 -3.42 -6.70 13.33
CA VAL A 205 -4.30 -5.52 13.39
C VAL A 205 -4.97 -5.33 14.76
N SER A 206 -4.91 -6.35 15.62
CA SER A 206 -5.34 -6.30 17.01
C SER A 206 -4.67 -7.41 17.82
N SER A 207 -5.04 -7.57 19.10
CA SER A 207 -4.58 -8.70 19.90
C SER A 207 -5.26 -10.00 19.47
N SER A 208 -4.47 -11.02 19.15
CA SER A 208 -4.99 -12.37 18.95
C SER A 208 -5.54 -12.96 20.24
N ALA A 209 -6.57 -13.80 20.11
CA ALA A 209 -7.04 -14.66 21.19
C ALA A 209 -6.16 -15.92 21.36
N GLU A 210 -5.31 -16.22 20.38
CA GLU A 210 -4.43 -17.38 20.35
C GLU A 210 -2.97 -16.97 20.57
N TYR A 211 -2.21 -17.85 21.21
CA TYR A 211 -0.77 -17.70 21.37
C TYR A 211 -0.06 -19.06 21.33
N PRO A 212 0.98 -19.23 20.51
CA PRO A 212 1.41 -18.31 19.44
C PRO A 212 0.38 -18.29 18.30
N TYR A 213 0.56 -17.40 17.32
CA TYR A 213 -0.21 -17.46 16.07
C TYR A 213 -0.20 -18.86 15.44
N GLY A 214 -1.31 -19.21 14.78
CA GLY A 214 -1.41 -20.38 13.91
C GLY A 214 -0.42 -20.33 12.73
N LEU A 215 -0.41 -21.39 11.92
CA LEU A 215 0.40 -21.41 10.70
C LEU A 215 -0.19 -20.43 9.67
N THR A 216 0.69 -19.63 9.06
CA THR A 216 0.31 -18.64 8.05
C THR A 216 0.64 -19.14 6.66
N ARG A 217 -0.36 -19.13 5.78
CA ARG A 217 -0.24 -19.53 4.37
C ARG A 217 0.18 -18.36 3.47
N PHE A 218 0.80 -18.70 2.36
CA PHE A 218 1.33 -17.78 1.35
C PHE A 218 0.70 -18.11 -0.02
N PRO A 219 -0.50 -17.58 -0.32
CA PRO A 219 -1.24 -17.94 -1.54
C PRO A 219 -0.52 -17.45 -2.81
N GLY A 220 -0.73 -18.13 -3.94
CA GLY A 220 -0.25 -17.70 -5.26
C GLY A 220 1.14 -18.19 -5.67
N LEU A 221 1.90 -18.83 -4.78
CA LEU A 221 3.19 -19.45 -5.12
C LEU A 221 3.01 -20.73 -5.97
N ASN A 222 4.07 -21.14 -6.68
CA ASN A 222 4.07 -22.40 -7.43
C ASN A 222 4.36 -23.58 -6.49
N GLU A 223 3.39 -24.48 -6.31
CA GLU A 223 3.49 -25.60 -5.37
C GLU A 223 4.63 -26.60 -5.67
N SER A 224 5.03 -26.70 -6.94
CA SER A 224 6.09 -27.60 -7.40
C SER A 224 7.50 -26.98 -7.29
N SER A 225 7.60 -25.70 -6.91
CA SER A 225 8.87 -25.01 -6.69
C SER A 225 9.27 -25.04 -5.21
N THR A 226 10.53 -24.75 -4.94
CA THR A 226 11.05 -24.54 -3.59
C THR A 226 11.39 -23.05 -3.42
N TYR A 227 11.10 -22.49 -2.25
CA TYR A 227 11.30 -21.07 -1.98
C TYR A 227 12.14 -20.85 -0.73
N ARG A 228 13.00 -19.85 -0.76
CA ARG A 228 13.62 -19.24 0.43
C ARG A 228 12.69 -18.14 0.96
N VAL A 229 12.38 -18.21 2.24
CA VAL A 229 11.55 -17.23 2.98
C VAL A 229 12.41 -16.56 4.05
N ARG A 230 12.44 -15.23 4.08
CA ARG A 230 13.22 -14.44 5.05
C ARG A 230 12.60 -13.06 5.32
N PRO A 231 12.92 -12.38 6.43
CA PRO A 231 12.54 -10.98 6.65
C PRO A 231 13.06 -10.08 5.53
N LEU A 232 12.17 -9.31 4.89
CA LEU A 232 12.59 -8.35 3.86
C LEU A 232 13.42 -7.25 4.51
N GLY A 233 14.65 -7.08 4.04
CA GLY A 233 15.56 -6.04 4.52
C GLY A 233 16.31 -6.38 5.79
N GLY A 234 16.19 -7.60 6.33
CA GLY A 234 16.91 -8.09 7.51
C GLY A 234 16.03 -8.21 8.75
N ALA A 235 16.37 -9.14 9.65
CA ALA A 235 15.58 -9.42 10.85
C ALA A 235 15.54 -8.23 11.82
N ASP A 236 16.66 -7.51 11.95
CA ASP A 236 16.87 -6.34 12.82
C ASP A 236 15.89 -5.20 12.53
N LEU A 237 15.44 -5.08 11.29
CA LEU A 237 14.47 -4.05 10.87
C LEU A 237 13.13 -4.16 11.63
N TYR A 238 12.83 -5.33 12.18
CA TYR A 238 11.58 -5.66 12.83
C TYR A 238 11.71 -5.89 14.34
N ASP A 239 12.86 -5.59 14.96
CA ASP A 239 13.08 -5.81 16.40
C ASP A 239 12.04 -5.09 17.27
N SER A 240 11.59 -3.90 16.86
CA SER A 240 10.54 -3.14 17.54
C SER A 240 9.13 -3.70 17.34
N GLU A 241 8.94 -4.60 16.38
CA GLU A 241 7.65 -5.16 16.01
C GLU A 241 7.34 -6.47 16.75
N ILE A 242 8.39 -7.19 17.15
CA ILE A 242 8.26 -8.46 17.86
C ILE A 242 7.70 -8.21 19.26
N SER A 243 6.74 -9.03 19.66
CA SER A 243 6.16 -8.98 21.00
C SER A 243 7.26 -9.20 22.04
N PRO A 244 7.39 -8.32 23.05
CA PRO A 244 8.36 -8.51 24.14
C PRO A 244 8.02 -9.74 25.00
N ASN A 245 6.77 -10.24 24.90
CA ASN A 245 6.32 -11.47 25.56
C ASN A 245 6.43 -12.69 24.64
N CYS A 246 7.11 -12.59 23.49
CA CYS A 246 7.39 -13.74 22.64
C CYS A 246 8.32 -14.72 23.37
N ARG A 247 7.83 -15.93 23.60
CA ARG A 247 8.54 -17.06 24.23
C ARG A 247 8.83 -18.17 23.23
N THR A 248 8.43 -17.99 21.97
CA THR A 248 8.63 -18.97 20.91
C THR A 248 9.81 -18.54 20.05
N HIS A 249 10.94 -19.22 20.22
CA HIS A 249 12.09 -19.04 19.35
C HIS A 249 11.78 -19.60 17.95
N LEU A 250 12.14 -18.85 16.90
CA LEU A 250 12.02 -19.28 15.51
C LEU A 250 13.42 -19.32 14.90
N ASP A 251 14.00 -20.52 14.79
CA ASP A 251 15.38 -20.71 14.29
C ASP A 251 15.61 -20.11 12.89
N TRP A 252 14.54 -19.99 12.10
CA TRP A 252 14.60 -19.44 10.74
C TRP A 252 14.50 -17.92 10.65
N TRP A 253 14.14 -17.21 11.72
CA TRP A 253 13.99 -15.75 11.71
C TRP A 253 15.35 -15.04 11.71
N THR A 254 16.06 -15.18 10.61
CA THR A 254 17.40 -14.66 10.35
C THR A 254 17.49 -14.14 8.92
N ASP A 255 18.57 -13.45 8.59
CA ASP A 255 18.78 -12.92 7.23
C ASP A 255 18.96 -14.01 6.16
N ASP A 256 19.34 -15.22 6.58
CA ASP A 256 19.45 -16.41 5.72
C ASP A 256 18.08 -17.06 5.46
N GLY A 257 17.17 -16.96 6.44
CA GLY A 257 15.81 -17.48 6.34
C GLY A 257 15.71 -19.01 6.37
N ILE A 258 14.66 -19.53 5.73
CA ILE A 258 14.40 -20.97 5.58
C ILE A 258 14.00 -21.31 4.15
N THR A 259 14.41 -22.49 3.69
CA THR A 259 13.98 -23.04 2.41
C THR A 259 12.83 -24.02 2.61
N VAL A 260 11.69 -23.76 1.96
CA VAL A 260 10.43 -24.47 2.15
C VAL A 260 9.81 -24.81 0.78
N PRO A 261 9.29 -26.03 0.59
CA PRO A 261 8.52 -26.35 -0.62
C PRO A 261 7.30 -25.44 -0.77
N GLY A 262 7.01 -25.01 -2.00
CA GLY A 262 5.87 -24.16 -2.33
C GLY A 262 4.55 -24.76 -1.84
N ALA A 263 4.36 -26.08 -2.00
CA ALA A 263 3.18 -26.78 -1.50
C ALA A 263 2.97 -26.65 0.02
N VAL A 264 4.07 -26.59 0.80
CA VAL A 264 3.97 -26.36 2.25
C VAL A 264 3.53 -24.92 2.51
N LEU A 265 4.12 -23.94 1.83
CA LEU A 265 3.77 -22.52 1.99
C LEU A 265 2.32 -22.21 1.60
N THR A 266 1.80 -22.83 0.54
CA THR A 266 0.43 -22.57 0.04
C THR A 266 -0.64 -23.33 0.81
N GLN A 267 -0.41 -24.61 1.14
CA GLN A 267 -1.46 -25.48 1.70
C GLN A 267 -1.46 -25.55 3.24
N TRP A 268 -0.30 -25.38 3.88
CA TRP A 268 -0.14 -25.55 5.32
C TRP A 268 0.29 -24.25 6.01
N GLY A 269 1.27 -23.56 5.42
CA GLY A 269 1.87 -22.37 5.97
C GLY A 269 3.05 -22.66 6.92
N ILE A 270 3.67 -21.59 7.38
CA ILE A 270 4.74 -21.62 8.39
C ILE A 270 4.36 -20.73 9.56
N ARG A 271 4.96 -20.98 10.73
CA ARG A 271 4.79 -20.12 11.90
C ARG A 271 5.62 -18.85 11.71
N LEU A 272 4.97 -17.70 11.83
CA LEU A 272 5.60 -16.39 11.79
C LEU A 272 5.92 -15.85 13.19
N PRO A 273 6.82 -14.86 13.32
CA PRO A 273 7.12 -14.24 14.60
C PRO A 273 5.87 -13.71 15.29
N GLN A 274 5.86 -13.81 16.61
CA GLN A 274 4.81 -13.19 17.40
C GLN A 274 5.02 -11.68 17.42
N LEU A 275 4.20 -10.94 16.67
CA LEU A 275 4.15 -9.49 16.72
C LEU A 275 3.44 -8.98 17.98
N ALA A 276 3.82 -7.77 18.42
CA ALA A 276 2.95 -6.99 19.28
C ALA A 276 1.68 -6.58 18.51
N PRO A 277 0.53 -6.39 19.19
CA PRO A 277 -0.68 -5.89 18.53
C PRO A 277 -0.39 -4.57 17.80
N GLU A 278 -1.01 -4.37 16.65
CA GLU A 278 -0.87 -3.17 15.83
C GLU A 278 0.53 -2.99 15.21
N HIS A 279 1.22 -4.11 14.94
CA HIS A 279 2.51 -4.13 14.27
C HIS A 279 2.46 -4.95 12.97
N CYS A 280 3.45 -4.72 12.10
CA CYS A 280 3.50 -5.27 10.75
C CYS A 280 4.94 -5.58 10.34
N LEU A 281 5.13 -6.70 9.64
CA LEU A 281 6.40 -7.08 9.03
C LEU A 281 6.24 -7.46 7.56
N LEU A 282 7.36 -7.46 6.83
CA LEU A 282 7.42 -7.96 5.46
C LEU A 282 8.35 -9.16 5.34
N LEU A 283 7.95 -10.10 4.49
CA LEU A 283 8.68 -11.31 4.14
C LEU A 283 9.04 -11.26 2.67
N GLU A 284 10.30 -11.53 2.36
CA GLU A 284 10.75 -11.83 1.02
C GLU A 284 10.67 -13.33 0.77
N VAL A 285 10.07 -13.72 -0.35
CA VAL A 285 9.93 -15.12 -0.77
C VAL A 285 10.50 -15.25 -2.19
N GLU A 286 11.57 -16.02 -2.33
CA GLU A 286 12.33 -16.15 -3.58
C GLU A 286 12.53 -17.61 -3.94
N ARG A 287 12.34 -17.98 -5.21
CA ARG A 287 12.57 -19.36 -5.68
C ARG A 287 14.04 -19.72 -5.49
N ALA A 288 14.29 -20.81 -4.79
CA ALA A 288 15.63 -21.32 -4.46
C ALA A 288 16.27 -22.09 -5.62
#